data_AF-A0A350G167-F1
#
_entry.id   AF-A0A350G167-F1
#
_cell.length_a   1.000
_cell.length_b   1.000
_cell.length_c   1.000
_cell.angle_alpha   90.00
_cell.angle_beta   90.00
_cell.angle_gamma   90.00
#
_symmetry.space_group_name_H-M   'P 1'
#
loop_
_entity.id
_entity.type
_entity.pdbx_description
1 polymer ?
#
loop_
_entity_poly.entity_id
_entity_poly.type
_entity_poly.pdbx_seq_one_letter_code
_entity_poly.pdbx_strand_id
1 'polypeptide(L)'
;MIETKEREINGHKYAVMQFPAMTGLRYAIKLVKMVGPSLAKTADGAGSLSSMLDKDLSSMSVSGAVEALTERLDDVGTAQFILDLFQSTHRDGVVLNQGNFDSAFAANYGEMLKALAFVLEVNYGGFFGAIREGIGSLPVQEKVARASPEG
;
A
#
# COMPACT_ATOMS: atom_id res chain seq x y z
N MET A 1 -14.45 -3.68 -10.60
CA MET A 1 -15.34 -2.56 -10.23
C MET A 1 -14.73 -1.89 -9.00
N ILE A 2 -14.79 -0.57 -8.85
CA ILE A 2 -14.33 0.08 -7.61
C ILE A 2 -15.33 -0.25 -6.51
N GLU A 3 -14.83 -0.72 -5.37
CA GLU A 3 -15.64 -1.03 -4.19
C GLU A 3 -15.39 -0.02 -3.06
N THR A 4 -16.43 0.22 -2.25
CA THR A 4 -16.30 0.92 -0.98
C THR A 4 -16.45 -0.09 0.15
N LYS A 5 -15.51 -0.09 1.09
CA LYS A 5 -15.55 -0.92 2.28
C LYS A 5 -15.76 -0.04 3.50
N GLU A 6 -16.59 -0.52 4.42
CA GLU A 6 -16.91 0.18 5.66
C GLU A 6 -16.37 -0.59 6.87
N ARG A 7 -15.95 0.16 7.91
CA ARG A 7 -15.48 -0.39 9.19
C ARG A 7 -15.72 0.62 10.30
N GLU A 8 -16.14 0.15 11.47
CA GLU A 8 -16.16 0.98 12.67
C GLU A 8 -14.79 0.94 13.34
N ILE A 9 -14.22 2.12 13.62
CA ILE A 9 -12.92 2.27 14.27
C ILE A 9 -13.09 3.29 15.40
N ASN A 10 -12.86 2.85 16.64
CA ASN A 10 -12.99 3.69 17.83
C ASN A 10 -14.33 4.46 17.93
N GLY A 11 -15.45 3.87 17.49
CA GLY A 11 -16.78 4.48 17.53
C GLY A 11 -17.11 5.41 16.34
N HIS A 12 -16.17 5.58 15.39
CA HIS A 12 -16.39 6.34 14.16
C HIS A 12 -16.58 5.41 12.97
N LYS A 13 -17.50 5.76 12.08
CA LYS A 13 -17.78 5.00 10.85
C LYS A 13 -16.81 5.42 9.76
N TYR A 14 -15.92 4.52 9.38
CA TYR A 14 -15.01 4.72 8.24
C TYR A 14 -15.57 4.08 6.98
N ALA A 15 -15.52 4.81 5.87
CA ALA A 15 -15.82 4.30 4.53
C ALA A 15 -14.64 4.62 3.60
N VAL A 16 -13.97 3.58 3.10
CA VAL A 16 -12.81 3.71 2.20
C VAL A 16 -13.22 3.21 0.83
N MET A 17 -13.11 4.08 -0.17
CA MET A 17 -13.28 3.71 -1.57
C MET A 17 -11.93 3.31 -2.17
N GLN A 18 -11.92 2.22 -2.94
CA GLN A 18 -10.72 1.77 -3.65
C GLN A 18 -10.23 2.82 -4.66
N PHE A 19 -8.92 2.95 -4.79
CA PHE A 19 -8.33 3.85 -5.76
C PHE A 19 -8.58 3.39 -7.20
N PRO A 20 -8.76 4.32 -8.14
CA PRO A 20 -8.65 4.04 -9.56
C PRO A 20 -7.28 3.46 -9.90
N ALA A 21 -7.21 2.58 -10.91
CA ALA A 21 -6.04 1.75 -11.22
C ALA A 21 -4.70 2.51 -11.24
N MET A 22 -4.60 3.61 -12.00
CA MET A 22 -3.35 4.37 -12.14
C MET A 22 -2.95 5.11 -10.86
N THR A 23 -3.92 5.59 -10.09
CA THR A 23 -3.68 6.23 -8.79
C THR A 23 -3.16 5.21 -7.79
N GLY A 24 -3.86 4.06 -7.68
CA GLY A 24 -3.45 2.96 -6.81
C GLY A 24 -2.07 2.43 -7.15
N LEU A 25 -1.75 2.22 -8.43
CA LEU A 25 -0.42 1.75 -8.84
C LEU A 25 0.69 2.75 -8.49
N ARG A 26 0.48 4.04 -8.72
CA ARG A 26 1.46 5.09 -8.36
C ARG A 26 1.75 5.08 -6.86
N TYR A 27 0.70 4.97 -6.04
CA TYR A 27 0.82 4.94 -4.60
C TYR A 27 1.45 3.64 -4.09
N ALA A 28 1.13 2.49 -4.70
CA ALA A 28 1.79 1.21 -4.39
C ALA A 28 3.31 1.29 -4.63
N ILE A 29 3.75 1.86 -5.76
CA ILE A 29 5.19 2.06 -6.05
C ILE A 29 5.82 2.99 -5.02
N LYS A 30 5.14 4.09 -4.66
CA LYS A 30 5.64 5.03 -3.65
C LYS A 30 5.78 4.32 -2.30
N LEU A 31 4.77 3.55 -1.89
CA LEU A 31 4.77 2.77 -0.66
C LEU A 31 5.92 1.76 -0.63
N VAL A 32 6.10 0.96 -1.68
CA VAL A 32 7.23 0.00 -1.79
C VAL A 32 8.57 0.72 -1.65
N LYS A 33 8.76 1.89 -2.27
CA LYS A 33 10.01 2.67 -2.15
C LYS A 33 10.26 3.19 -0.75
N MET A 34 9.21 3.51 0.00
CA MET A 34 9.34 4.00 1.38
C MET A 34 9.59 2.86 2.36
N VAL A 35 8.98 1.70 2.13
CA VAL A 35 9.07 0.50 2.99
C VAL A 35 10.34 -0.32 2.71
N GLY A 36 10.81 -0.35 1.45
CA GLY A 36 11.95 -1.17 1.01
C GLY A 36 13.21 -1.03 1.88
N PRO A 37 13.68 0.19 2.22
CA PRO A 37 14.84 0.37 3.10
C PRO A 37 14.65 -0.17 4.53
N SER A 38 13.43 -0.18 5.08
CA SER A 38 13.14 -0.75 6.40
C SER A 38 13.15 -2.29 6.35
N LEU A 39 12.73 -2.88 5.23
CA LEU A 39 12.81 -4.34 5.00
C LEU A 39 14.25 -4.81 4.73
N ALA A 40 15.04 -4.03 4.00
CA ALA A 40 16.45 -4.33 3.74
C ALA A 40 17.30 -4.43 5.02
N LYS A 41 16.91 -3.74 6.11
CA LYS A 41 17.59 -3.81 7.42
C LYS A 41 17.34 -5.11 8.18
N THR A 42 16.32 -5.89 7.80
CA THR A 42 16.04 -7.21 8.38
C THR A 42 16.66 -8.36 7.58
N ALA A 43 17.22 -8.08 6.40
CA ALA A 43 17.97 -9.03 5.60
C ALA A 43 19.49 -8.83 5.78
N ASP A 44 20.08 -9.56 6.73
CA ASP A 44 21.54 -9.67 6.84
C ASP A 44 22.12 -10.23 5.52
N GLY A 45 22.78 -9.41 4.71
CA GLY A 45 23.69 -9.88 3.66
C GLY A 45 23.63 -9.14 2.32
N ALA A 46 24.82 -8.88 1.78
CA ALA A 46 25.10 -8.21 0.51
C ALA A 46 24.50 -8.92 -0.73
N GLY A 47 23.21 -8.70 -0.98
CA GLY A 47 22.52 -9.08 -2.21
C GLY A 47 22.35 -7.91 -3.18
N SER A 48 22.26 -8.19 -4.48
CA SER A 48 21.89 -7.20 -5.50
C SER A 48 20.52 -6.59 -5.20
N LEU A 49 20.32 -5.30 -5.51
CA LEU A 49 19.05 -4.57 -5.33
C LEU A 49 17.84 -5.33 -5.89
N SER A 50 18.00 -6.04 -7.02
CA SER A 50 16.95 -6.91 -7.59
C SER A 50 16.62 -8.13 -6.73
N SER A 51 17.61 -8.76 -6.11
CA SER A 51 17.40 -9.94 -5.25
C SER A 51 16.84 -9.58 -3.87
N MET A 52 17.13 -8.37 -3.37
CA MET A 52 16.49 -7.84 -2.16
C MET A 52 15.04 -7.48 -2.43
N LEU A 53 14.75 -6.86 -3.59
CA LEU A 53 13.38 -6.55 -3.99
C LEU A 53 12.48 -7.80 -4.02
N ASP A 54 12.90 -8.92 -4.61
CA ASP A 54 12.05 -10.12 -4.68
C ASP A 54 11.77 -10.76 -3.31
N LYS A 55 12.78 -10.83 -2.43
CA LYS A 55 12.66 -11.49 -1.13
C LYS A 55 11.97 -10.60 -0.09
N ASP A 56 12.25 -9.30 -0.11
CA ASP A 56 11.68 -8.33 0.82
C ASP A 56 10.25 -7.95 0.45
N LEU A 57 9.91 -7.91 -0.83
CA LEU A 57 8.51 -7.69 -1.23
C LEU A 57 7.62 -8.79 -0.63
N SER A 58 8.05 -10.05 -0.64
CA SER A 58 7.27 -11.18 -0.09
C SER A 58 6.96 -11.07 1.41
N SER A 59 7.70 -10.27 2.19
CA SER A 59 7.43 -10.04 3.62
C SER A 59 6.50 -8.83 3.86
N MET A 60 6.16 -8.09 2.80
CA MET A 60 5.34 -6.88 2.91
C MET A 60 3.95 -7.23 3.47
N SER A 61 3.53 -6.44 4.46
CA SER A 61 2.28 -6.60 5.19
C SER A 61 1.63 -5.25 5.40
N VAL A 62 0.31 -5.22 5.67
CA VAL A 62 -0.36 -3.98 6.07
C VAL A 62 0.30 -3.39 7.32
N SER A 63 0.60 -4.22 8.32
CA SER A 63 1.28 -3.79 9.55
C SER A 63 2.66 -3.21 9.29
N GLY A 64 3.49 -3.90 8.49
CA GLY A 64 4.84 -3.44 8.15
C GLY A 64 4.83 -2.17 7.29
N ALA A 65 3.81 -2.00 6.45
CA ALA A 65 3.61 -0.75 5.70
C ALA A 65 3.23 0.42 6.63
N VAL A 66 2.35 0.22 7.61
CA VAL A 66 2.02 1.24 8.62
C VAL A 66 3.25 1.59 9.47
N GLU A 67 4.01 0.59 9.91
CA GLU A 67 5.23 0.77 10.68
C GLU A 67 6.26 1.61 9.93
N ALA A 68 6.63 1.20 8.71
CA ALA A 68 7.61 1.94 7.91
C ALA A 68 7.16 3.35 7.50
N LEU A 69 5.85 3.58 7.33
CA LEU A 69 5.33 4.95 7.15
C LEU A 69 5.47 5.78 8.43
N THR A 70 5.24 5.17 9.59
CA THR A 70 5.34 5.84 10.89
C THR A 70 6.79 6.17 11.24
N GLU A 71 7.73 5.27 10.96
CA GLU A 71 9.18 5.49 11.14
C GLU A 71 9.73 6.69 10.37
N ARG A 72 9.03 7.11 9.32
CA ARG A 72 9.47 8.16 8.39
C ARG A 72 8.57 9.39 8.43
N LEU A 73 7.77 9.56 9.48
CA LEU A 73 6.83 10.67 9.62
C LEU A 73 7.51 12.05 9.64
N ASP A 74 8.79 12.10 10.02
CA ASP A 74 9.64 13.29 9.99
C ASP A 74 10.05 13.70 8.56
N ASP A 75 10.01 12.76 7.60
CA ASP A 75 10.17 13.09 6.19
C ASP A 75 8.93 13.87 5.70
N VAL A 76 9.12 15.13 5.28
CA VAL A 76 8.04 16.01 4.75
C VAL A 76 7.19 15.32 3.68
N GLY A 77 7.81 14.48 2.84
CA GLY A 77 7.11 13.75 1.77
C GLY A 77 6.21 12.60 2.25
N THR A 78 6.46 12.07 3.45
CA THR A 78 5.71 10.96 4.05
C THR A 78 4.42 11.45 4.69
N ALA A 79 4.46 12.57 5.42
CA ALA A 79 3.25 13.18 6.00
C ALA A 79 2.22 13.51 4.92
N GLN A 80 2.67 14.13 3.82
CA GLN A 80 1.80 14.40 2.66
C GLN A 80 1.29 13.10 2.02
N PHE A 81 2.12 12.07 1.92
CA PHE A 81 1.68 10.79 1.36
C PHE A 81 0.61 10.11 2.20
N ILE A 82 0.70 10.19 3.53
CA ILE A 82 -0.33 9.68 4.41
C ILE A 82 -1.65 10.39 4.14
N LEU A 83 -1.65 11.73 4.04
CA LEU A 83 -2.84 12.48 3.63
C LEU A 83 -3.38 12.04 2.25
N ASP A 84 -2.50 11.83 1.28
CA ASP A 84 -2.87 11.36 -0.06
C ASP A 84 -3.57 9.99 -0.02
N LEU A 85 -3.16 9.09 0.89
CA LEU A 85 -3.81 7.79 1.10
C LEU A 85 -5.25 7.97 1.64
N PHE A 86 -5.50 8.99 2.46
CA PHE A 86 -6.83 9.26 2.99
C PHE A 86 -7.79 9.96 2.02
N GLN A 87 -7.36 10.38 0.83
CA GLN A 87 -8.17 11.19 -0.10
C GLN A 87 -9.51 10.57 -0.54
N SER A 88 -9.65 9.25 -0.41
CA SER A 88 -10.88 8.50 -0.75
C SER A 88 -11.54 7.88 0.49
N THR A 89 -11.25 8.42 1.67
CA THR A 89 -11.73 7.95 2.97
C THR A 89 -12.68 8.96 3.58
N HIS A 90 -13.81 8.47 4.06
CA HIS A 90 -14.77 9.23 4.83
C HIS A 90 -14.76 8.74 6.29
N ARG A 91 -14.86 9.67 7.23
CA ARG A 91 -15.14 9.42 8.65
C ARG A 91 -16.47 10.08 8.98
N ASP A 92 -17.44 9.30 9.43
CA ASP A 92 -18.81 9.74 9.73
C ASP A 92 -19.47 10.50 8.57
N GLY A 93 -19.21 10.05 7.34
CA GLY A 93 -19.72 10.68 6.12
C GLY A 93 -18.94 11.91 5.65
N VAL A 94 -17.90 12.34 6.38
CA VAL A 94 -17.05 13.48 6.01
C VAL A 94 -15.75 12.99 5.37
N VAL A 95 -15.44 13.46 4.16
CA VAL A 95 -14.15 13.18 3.50
C VAL A 95 -13.00 13.70 4.34
N LEU A 96 -12.02 12.85 4.62
CA LEU A 96 -10.76 13.25 5.24
C LEU A 96 -9.87 13.95 4.21
N ASN A 97 -9.41 15.15 4.53
CA ASN A 97 -8.53 15.97 3.71
C ASN A 97 -7.66 16.88 4.58
N GLN A 98 -6.75 17.63 3.96
CA GLN A 98 -5.81 18.50 4.68
C GLN A 98 -6.49 19.49 5.65
N GLY A 99 -7.69 19.98 5.35
CA GLY A 99 -8.38 20.97 6.17
C GLY A 99 -9.05 20.41 7.43
N ASN A 100 -9.26 19.09 7.51
CA ASN A 100 -9.93 18.46 8.65
C ASN A 100 -9.16 17.27 9.26
N PHE A 101 -8.02 16.88 8.69
CA PHE A 101 -7.25 15.73 9.15
C PHE A 101 -6.76 15.92 10.59
N ASP A 102 -6.14 17.05 10.87
CA ASP A 102 -5.57 17.35 12.19
C ASP A 102 -6.64 17.38 13.28
N SER A 103 -7.80 17.99 13.01
CA SER A 103 -8.90 18.04 13.96
C SER A 103 -9.60 16.68 14.11
N ALA A 104 -9.68 15.89 13.04
CA ALA A 104 -10.23 14.54 13.10
C ALA A 104 -9.41 13.63 14.02
N PHE A 105 -8.09 13.75 14.02
CA PHE A 105 -7.18 12.86 14.75
C PHE A 105 -6.47 13.52 15.95
N ALA A 106 -6.85 14.74 16.32
CA ALA A 106 -6.27 15.45 17.46
C ALA A 106 -6.30 14.58 18.72
N ALA A 107 -5.11 14.32 19.29
CA ALA A 107 -4.89 13.43 20.43
C ALA A 107 -5.42 11.98 20.26
N ASN A 108 -5.81 11.57 19.05
CA ASN A 108 -6.35 10.26 18.71
C ASN A 108 -5.48 9.52 17.68
N TYR A 109 -4.16 9.57 17.87
CA TYR A 109 -3.18 8.98 16.93
C TYR A 109 -3.36 7.46 16.76
N GLY A 110 -3.82 6.76 17.79
CA GLY A 110 -4.13 5.33 17.68
C GLY A 110 -5.30 5.04 16.72
N GLU A 111 -6.30 5.91 16.65
CA GLU A 111 -7.38 5.84 15.66
C GLU A 111 -6.83 6.10 14.25
N MET A 112 -5.98 7.13 14.11
CA MET A 112 -5.32 7.46 12.84
C MET A 112 -4.56 6.27 12.26
N LEU A 113 -3.75 5.58 13.07
CA LEU A 113 -2.98 4.42 12.62
C LEU A 113 -3.87 3.23 12.25
N LYS A 114 -4.96 2.98 13.00
CA LYS A 114 -5.96 1.95 12.65
C LYS A 114 -6.69 2.29 11.35
N ALA A 115 -7.05 3.56 11.15
CA ALA A 115 -7.69 4.03 9.94
C ALA A 115 -6.73 3.92 8.74
N LEU A 116 -5.45 4.28 8.91
CA LEU A 116 -4.42 4.10 7.89
C LEU A 116 -4.25 2.62 7.51
N ALA A 117 -4.20 1.73 8.50
CA ALA A 117 -4.15 0.29 8.27
C ALA A 117 -5.36 -0.17 7.44
N PHE A 118 -6.56 0.31 7.77
CA PHE A 118 -7.77 -0.01 7.00
C PHE A 118 -7.70 0.52 5.55
N VAL A 119 -7.22 1.75 5.33
CA VAL A 119 -7.01 2.30 3.99
C VAL A 119 -6.07 1.41 3.16
N LEU A 120 -4.95 1.00 3.75
CA LEU A 120 -3.98 0.13 3.09
C LEU A 120 -4.54 -1.27 2.82
N GLU A 121 -5.33 -1.83 3.74
CA GLU A 121 -5.99 -3.12 3.56
C GLU A 121 -6.97 -3.11 2.39
N VAL A 122 -7.83 -2.09 2.32
CA VAL A 122 -8.85 -1.96 1.26
C VAL A 122 -8.23 -1.81 -0.12
N ASN A 123 -7.13 -1.07 -0.21
CA ASN A 123 -6.48 -0.73 -1.49
C ASN A 123 -5.39 -1.72 -1.91
N TYR A 124 -4.70 -2.35 -0.96
CA TYR A 124 -3.49 -3.13 -1.24
C TYR A 124 -3.45 -4.51 -0.58
N GLY A 125 -4.51 -4.94 0.13
CA GLY A 125 -4.55 -6.29 0.71
C GLY A 125 -4.30 -7.39 -0.32
N GLY A 126 -4.97 -7.30 -1.48
CA GLY A 126 -4.74 -8.23 -2.59
C GLY A 126 -3.36 -8.07 -3.25
N PHE A 127 -2.82 -6.85 -3.32
CA PHE A 127 -1.48 -6.60 -3.85
C PHE A 127 -0.39 -7.22 -2.97
N PHE A 128 -0.48 -7.06 -1.64
CA PHE A 128 0.45 -7.69 -0.71
C PHE A 128 0.30 -9.22 -0.72
N GLY A 129 -0.94 -9.74 -0.84
CA GLY A 129 -1.18 -11.17 -1.03
C GLY A 129 -0.50 -11.70 -2.29
N ALA A 130 -0.71 -11.05 -3.44
CA ALA A 130 -0.10 -11.45 -4.70
C ALA A 130 1.43 -11.40 -4.65
N ILE A 131 2.01 -10.38 -4.00
CA ILE A 131 3.45 -10.29 -3.79
C ILE A 131 3.98 -11.46 -2.96
N ARG A 132 3.32 -11.81 -1.84
CA ARG A 132 3.67 -12.96 -0.99
C ARG A 132 3.60 -14.27 -1.75
N GLU A 133 2.59 -14.41 -2.60
CA GLU A 133 2.37 -15.57 -3.46
C GLU A 133 3.32 -15.60 -4.67
N GLY A 134 4.10 -14.52 -4.89
CA GLY A 134 5.09 -14.41 -5.94
C GLY A 134 4.49 -13.99 -7.28
N ILE A 135 4.33 -12.68 -7.49
CA ILE A 135 4.06 -12.07 -8.83
C ILE A 135 5.15 -12.45 -9.85
N GLY A 136 6.34 -12.88 -9.39
CA GLY A 136 7.41 -13.44 -10.22
C GLY A 136 7.14 -14.85 -10.79
N SER A 137 6.03 -15.50 -10.43
CA SER A 137 5.64 -16.81 -10.97
C SER A 137 4.72 -16.75 -12.20
N LEU A 138 4.47 -15.56 -12.75
CA LEU A 138 3.81 -15.46 -14.05
C LEU A 138 4.63 -16.25 -15.08
N PRO A 139 4.10 -17.34 -15.67
CA PRO A 139 4.76 -17.94 -16.80
C PRO A 139 4.77 -16.88 -17.89
N VAL A 140 5.96 -16.38 -18.22
CA VAL A 140 6.16 -15.67 -19.49
C VAL A 140 5.67 -16.66 -20.54
N GLN A 141 4.51 -16.41 -21.15
CA GLN A 141 4.08 -17.24 -22.25
C GLN A 141 5.15 -17.13 -23.33
N GLU A 142 5.94 -18.20 -23.45
CA GLU A 142 6.93 -18.35 -24.47
C GLU A 142 6.25 -18.16 -25.81
N LYS A 143 6.74 -17.17 -26.55
CA LYS A 143 6.27 -16.77 -27.87
C LYS A 143 5.97 -18.01 -28.71
N VAL A 144 4.68 -18.29 -28.96
CA VAL A 144 4.27 -19.37 -29.87
C VAL A 144 4.95 -19.11 -31.20
N ALA A 145 5.94 -19.95 -31.53
CA ALA A 145 6.60 -19.93 -32.82
C ALA A 145 5.51 -20.12 -33.88
N ARG A 146 5.30 -19.09 -34.72
CA ARG A 146 4.53 -19.24 -35.95
C ARG A 146 5.24 -20.31 -36.78
N ALA A 147 4.70 -21.51 -36.81
CA ALA A 147 4.99 -22.46 -37.87
C ALA A 147 4.51 -21.81 -39.18
N SER A 148 5.45 -21.45 -40.04
CA SER A 148 5.15 -21.23 -41.45
C SER A 148 4.63 -22.54 -42.04
N PRO A 149 3.52 -22.55 -42.79
CA PRO A 149 3.18 -23.70 -43.59
C PRO A 149 4.15 -23.76 -44.77
N GLU A 150 5.01 -24.78 -44.79
CA GLU A 150 5.77 -25.13 -45.98
C GLU A 150 4.80 -25.66 -47.05
N GLY A 151 4.91 -25.10 -48.26
CA GLY A 151 4.39 -25.66 -49.49
C GLY A 151 5.52 -26.16 -50.35
#